data_AF-A8Q6F5-F1
#
_entry.id   AF-A8Q6F5-F1
#
_cell.length_a   1.000
_cell.length_b   1.000
_cell.length_c   1.000
_cell.angle_alpha   90.00
_cell.angle_beta   90.00
_cell.angle_gamma   90.00
#
_symmetry.space_group_name_H-M   'P 1'
#
loop_
_entity.id
_entity.type
_entity.pdbx_description
1 polymer ?
#
loop_
_entity_poly.entity_id
_entity_poly.type
_entity_poly.pdbx_seq_one_letter_code
_entity_poly.pdbx_strand_id
1 'polypeptide(L)'
;MSTLADIKIFCGSSHPELANLICKRLGVPLGRSSVTKNDAGELMVRMYESVREHDVYIINTSCVTYDQDGRPVSPNTSLMELLIMINACKTASARRVTAVIPHFFYARQDKKDKSRAPISARLIANMLETAGCDHVITMDLHASQIQGFFNVPVDNLYSEPAALQYMREMLDINRVVIVSPDAGGAKRATSIADQLGVDFALFHKERKKANEVSRMVLVGDAKDKIAVLIDDMADTCGTLDLAAERLKESGADRVFALVTHGILSKPALERISKSSLEMLVVTNTLPQAANKEKCAKIEEIDVSHILAETIRRSHYGESVSVLFSQVPYDTVQPYRRGADTPTHSPPRSATSSPSHPSLSGAVLDKRLGVLSGSEKDHAATVPSPLRQVSSGQDA
;
A
#
# COMPACT_ATOMS: atom_id res chain seq x y z
N MET A 1 21.94 -2.63 28.77
CA MET A 1 21.20 -3.27 27.68
C MET A 1 20.22 -2.24 27.13
N SER A 2 20.10 -2.10 25.80
CA SER A 2 19.11 -1.19 25.22
C SER A 2 17.72 -1.72 25.54
N THR A 3 16.94 -0.99 26.34
CA THR A 3 15.50 -1.24 26.49
C THR A 3 14.82 -0.79 25.20
N LEU A 4 14.76 -1.70 24.23
CA LEU A 4 13.80 -1.59 23.14
C LEU A 4 12.42 -1.45 23.78
N ALA A 5 11.64 -0.50 23.30
CA ALA A 5 10.26 -0.33 23.74
C ALA A 5 9.47 -1.57 23.33
N ASP A 6 8.66 -2.16 24.19
CA ASP A 6 7.84 -3.29 23.76
C ASP A 6 6.82 -2.82 22.72
N ILE A 7 6.65 -3.63 21.67
CA ILE A 7 5.65 -3.40 20.63
C ILE A 7 4.23 -3.63 21.18
N LYS A 8 3.29 -2.74 20.86
CA LYS A 8 1.86 -2.94 21.13
C LYS A 8 1.02 -2.68 19.89
N ILE A 9 0.08 -3.58 19.64
CA ILE A 9 -0.83 -3.50 18.50
C ILE A 9 -2.25 -3.38 19.02
N PHE A 10 -2.98 -2.37 18.58
CA PHE A 10 -4.41 -2.19 18.85
C PHE A 10 -5.19 -2.12 17.54
N CYS A 11 -6.50 -2.33 17.62
CA CYS A 11 -7.39 -2.27 16.47
C CYS A 11 -8.63 -1.42 16.78
N GLY A 12 -9.08 -0.62 15.83
CA GLY A 12 -10.42 -0.02 15.84
C GLY A 12 -11.51 -1.06 15.51
N SER A 13 -12.75 -0.61 15.30
CA SER A 13 -13.86 -1.50 14.92
C SER A 13 -13.81 -1.99 13.46
N SER A 14 -12.96 -1.37 12.62
CA SER A 14 -13.03 -1.50 11.17
C SER A 14 -12.57 -2.85 10.60
N HIS A 15 -11.53 -3.48 11.17
CA HIS A 15 -10.99 -4.74 10.63
C HIS A 15 -10.27 -5.61 11.68
N PRO A 16 -10.99 -6.16 12.68
CA PRO A 16 -10.39 -7.01 13.71
C PRO A 16 -9.76 -8.30 13.16
N GLU A 17 -10.25 -8.83 12.03
CA GLU A 17 -9.71 -10.04 11.39
C GLU A 17 -8.27 -9.82 10.92
N LEU A 18 -8.02 -8.76 10.15
CA LEU A 18 -6.68 -8.40 9.69
C LEU A 18 -5.72 -8.10 10.84
N ALA A 19 -6.18 -7.42 11.89
CA ALA A 19 -5.38 -7.16 13.07
C ALA A 19 -4.96 -8.45 13.80
N ASN A 20 -5.86 -9.43 13.94
CA ASN A 20 -5.53 -10.73 14.52
C ASN A 20 -4.54 -11.53 13.64
N LEU A 21 -4.66 -11.47 12.31
CA LEU A 21 -3.68 -12.08 11.40
C LEU A 21 -2.29 -11.46 11.55
N ILE A 22 -2.20 -10.13 11.64
CA ILE A 22 -0.94 -9.40 11.86
C ILE A 22 -0.32 -9.78 13.22
N CYS A 23 -1.11 -9.74 14.31
CA CYS A 23 -0.68 -10.16 15.64
C CYS A 23 -0.15 -11.60 15.68
N LYS A 24 -0.87 -12.54 15.04
CA LYS A 24 -0.46 -13.96 14.93
C LYS A 24 0.89 -14.12 14.22
N ARG A 25 1.15 -13.33 13.17
CA ARG A 25 2.43 -13.36 12.41
C ARG A 25 3.59 -12.73 13.17
N LEU A 26 3.32 -11.71 13.99
CA LEU A 26 4.31 -11.07 14.85
C LEU A 26 4.57 -11.82 16.18
N GLY A 27 3.74 -12.80 16.52
CA GLY A 27 3.85 -13.55 17.77
C GLY A 27 3.44 -12.76 19.02
N VAL A 28 2.63 -11.71 18.85
CA VAL A 28 2.19 -10.81 19.93
C VAL A 28 0.68 -10.83 20.10
N PRO A 29 0.14 -10.66 21.32
CA PRO A 29 -1.31 -10.53 21.51
C PRO A 29 -1.82 -9.18 20.99
N LEU A 30 -3.08 -9.14 20.56
CA LEU A 30 -3.77 -7.87 20.35
C LEU A 30 -3.99 -7.18 21.70
N GLY A 31 -3.58 -5.92 21.81
CA GLY A 31 -3.71 -5.11 23.00
C GLY A 31 -5.17 -4.84 23.34
N ARG A 32 -5.46 -4.77 24.64
CA ARG A 32 -6.82 -4.62 25.16
C ARG A 32 -7.26 -3.16 25.10
N SER A 33 -8.15 -2.86 24.16
CA SER A 33 -8.89 -1.61 24.07
C SER A 33 -10.39 -1.88 23.87
N SER A 34 -11.23 -0.92 24.21
CA SER A 34 -12.62 -0.87 23.76
C SER A 34 -12.90 0.41 23.00
N VAL A 35 -13.83 0.29 22.07
CA VAL A 35 -14.51 1.40 21.40
C VAL A 35 -16.00 1.13 21.60
N THR A 36 -16.69 2.03 22.27
CA THR A 36 -18.15 2.00 22.41
C THR A 36 -18.75 3.33 21.97
N LYS A 37 -20.07 3.39 21.90
CA LYS A 37 -20.84 4.57 21.48
C LYS A 37 -21.88 4.88 22.55
N ASN A 38 -21.99 6.13 22.98
CA ASN A 38 -23.03 6.55 23.91
C ASN A 38 -24.36 6.82 23.19
N ASP A 39 -25.44 7.07 23.93
CA ASP A 39 -26.78 7.30 23.37
C ASP A 39 -26.86 8.54 22.47
N ALA A 40 -26.00 9.54 22.70
CA ALA A 40 -25.87 10.73 21.84
C ALA A 40 -25.08 10.45 20.54
N GLY A 41 -24.41 9.30 20.46
CA GLY A 41 -23.67 8.83 19.30
C GLY A 41 -22.18 9.16 19.30
N GLU A 42 -21.64 9.67 20.40
CA GLU A 42 -20.22 9.96 20.57
C GLU A 42 -19.42 8.67 20.85
N LEU A 43 -18.19 8.62 20.38
CA LEU A 43 -17.30 7.48 20.57
C LEU A 43 -16.56 7.57 21.90
N MET A 44 -16.64 6.50 22.70
CA MET A 44 -15.87 6.34 23.93
C MET A 44 -14.80 5.28 23.70
N VAL A 45 -13.53 5.71 23.69
CA VAL A 45 -12.36 4.84 23.54
C VAL A 45 -11.70 4.66 24.89
N ARG A 46 -11.31 3.42 25.23
CA ARG A 46 -10.54 3.13 26.44
C ARG A 46 -9.43 2.13 26.17
N MET A 47 -8.20 2.54 26.48
CA MET A 47 -7.05 1.63 26.55
C MET A 47 -7.05 0.96 27.94
N TYR A 48 -7.05 -0.37 28.01
CA TYR A 48 -7.11 -1.12 29.29
C TYR A 48 -5.73 -1.51 29.83
N GLU A 49 -4.66 -1.08 29.16
CA GLU A 49 -3.29 -1.41 29.50
C GLU A 49 -2.36 -0.22 29.29
N SER A 50 -1.28 -0.17 30.05
CA SER A 50 -0.27 0.88 29.89
C SER A 50 0.37 0.81 28.51
N VAL A 51 0.47 1.95 27.85
CA VAL A 51 1.26 2.16 26.62
C VAL A 51 2.47 3.05 26.86
N ARG A 52 2.73 3.46 28.12
CA ARG A 52 3.84 4.35 28.48
C ARG A 52 5.17 3.80 27.99
N GLU A 53 5.93 4.60 27.25
CA GLU A 53 7.21 4.23 26.60
C GLU A 53 7.16 3.07 25.58
N HIS A 54 5.97 2.59 25.18
CA HIS A 54 5.83 1.52 24.18
C HIS A 54 5.81 2.06 22.74
N ASP A 55 6.15 1.21 21.78
CA ASP A 55 6.00 1.48 20.35
C ASP A 55 4.64 0.96 19.87
N VAL A 56 3.70 1.87 19.62
CA VAL A 56 2.28 1.55 19.46
C VAL A 56 1.89 1.59 17.98
N TYR A 57 1.23 0.54 17.51
CA TYR A 57 0.64 0.43 16.17
C TYR A 57 -0.88 0.32 16.30
N ILE A 58 -1.62 1.20 15.62
CA ILE A 58 -3.09 1.20 15.66
C ILE A 58 -3.62 0.87 14.27
N ILE A 59 -4.26 -0.29 14.13
CA ILE A 59 -4.81 -0.79 12.88
C ILE A 59 -6.25 -0.30 12.73
N ASN A 60 -6.53 0.49 11.69
CA ASN A 60 -7.86 0.97 11.36
C ASN A 60 -7.94 1.34 9.88
N THR A 61 -8.98 0.92 9.16
CA THR A 61 -9.07 1.02 7.68
C THR A 61 -10.33 1.78 7.24
N SER A 62 -10.26 2.47 6.09
CA SER A 62 -11.39 3.24 5.55
C SER A 62 -12.41 2.32 4.87
N CYS A 63 -13.34 1.77 5.64
CA CYS A 63 -14.40 0.88 5.14
C CYS A 63 -15.78 1.20 5.73
N VAL A 64 -16.83 0.69 5.08
CA VAL A 64 -18.16 0.55 5.70
C VAL A 64 -18.19 -0.81 6.38
N THR A 65 -18.28 -0.84 7.71
CA THR A 65 -18.55 -2.08 8.46
C THR A 65 -20.01 -2.14 8.89
N TYR A 66 -20.37 -3.18 9.64
CA TYR A 66 -21.67 -3.32 10.27
C TYR A 66 -21.47 -3.54 11.78
N ASP A 67 -22.28 -2.89 12.61
CA ASP A 67 -22.29 -3.12 14.05
C ASP A 67 -23.02 -4.42 14.42
N GLN A 68 -23.11 -4.72 15.71
CA GLN A 68 -23.75 -5.94 16.23
C GLN A 68 -25.26 -6.03 15.88
N ASP A 69 -25.91 -4.88 15.63
CA ASP A 69 -27.30 -4.78 15.20
C ASP A 69 -27.44 -4.84 13.65
N GLY A 70 -26.33 -5.04 12.93
CA GLY A 70 -26.29 -5.07 11.46
C GLY A 70 -26.45 -3.69 10.81
N ARG A 71 -26.24 -2.59 11.54
CA ARG A 71 -26.35 -1.22 11.01
C ARG A 71 -25.02 -0.78 10.39
N PRO A 72 -25.03 -0.03 9.28
CA PRO A 72 -23.81 0.39 8.61
C PRO A 72 -23.03 1.42 9.45
N VAL A 73 -21.79 1.10 9.77
CA VAL A 73 -20.83 2.01 10.38
C VAL A 73 -20.10 2.75 9.26
N SER A 74 -20.07 4.08 9.34
CA SER A 74 -19.46 4.91 8.29
C SER A 74 -17.92 4.95 8.41
N PRO A 75 -17.18 5.16 7.30
CA PRO A 75 -15.74 5.41 7.38
C PRO A 75 -15.37 6.61 8.27
N ASN A 76 -16.29 7.57 8.46
CA ASN A 76 -16.09 8.70 9.37
C ASN A 76 -16.07 8.27 10.84
N THR A 77 -16.84 7.24 11.19
CA THR A 77 -16.82 6.64 12.52
C THR A 77 -15.44 6.01 12.74
N SER A 78 -14.99 5.13 11.83
CA SER A 78 -13.67 4.49 11.88
C SER A 78 -12.51 5.50 11.93
N LEU A 79 -12.61 6.61 11.18
CA LEU A 79 -11.65 7.72 11.23
C LEU A 79 -11.62 8.37 12.62
N MET A 80 -12.77 8.70 13.20
CA MET A 80 -12.84 9.30 14.54
C MET A 80 -12.36 8.33 15.63
N GLU A 81 -12.64 7.03 15.51
CA GLU A 81 -12.06 6.00 16.38
C GLU A 81 -10.54 6.04 16.34
N LEU A 82 -9.94 6.03 15.14
CA LEU A 82 -8.49 6.08 14.96
C LEU A 82 -7.89 7.34 15.59
N LEU A 83 -8.47 8.52 15.32
CA LEU A 83 -8.00 9.80 15.88
C LEU A 83 -8.06 9.80 17.42
N ILE A 84 -9.13 9.30 18.02
CA ILE A 84 -9.28 9.23 19.47
C ILE A 84 -8.32 8.19 20.07
N MET A 85 -8.11 7.03 19.42
CA MET A 85 -7.14 6.02 19.85
C MET A 85 -5.69 6.54 19.80
N ILE A 86 -5.31 7.26 18.73
CA ILE A 86 -3.99 7.88 18.61
C ILE A 86 -3.77 8.88 19.75
N ASN A 87 -4.73 9.81 19.95
CA ASN A 87 -4.65 10.81 21.01
C ASN A 87 -4.63 10.19 22.42
N ALA A 88 -5.41 9.13 22.65
CA ALA A 88 -5.38 8.38 23.91
C ALA A 88 -4.01 7.73 24.16
N CYS A 89 -3.35 7.19 23.13
CA CYS A 89 -2.01 6.63 23.26
C CYS A 89 -0.95 7.72 23.49
N LYS A 90 -1.03 8.83 22.75
CA LYS A 90 -0.10 9.97 22.88
C LYS A 90 -0.16 10.59 24.27
N THR A 91 -1.36 10.88 24.77
CA THR A 91 -1.59 11.43 26.12
C THR A 91 -1.24 10.43 27.23
N ALA A 92 -1.39 9.12 27.00
CA ALA A 92 -0.89 8.07 27.88
C ALA A 92 0.64 7.85 27.81
N SER A 93 1.38 8.75 27.16
CA SER A 93 2.84 8.74 27.03
C SER A 93 3.42 7.55 26.25
N ALA A 94 2.76 7.10 25.18
CA ALA A 94 3.38 6.22 24.21
C ALA A 94 4.65 6.87 23.61
N ARG A 95 5.71 6.08 23.42
CA ARG A 95 6.99 6.57 22.87
C ARG A 95 6.84 6.98 21.40
N ARG A 96 6.07 6.19 20.65
CA ARG A 96 5.74 6.42 19.24
C ARG A 96 4.36 5.84 18.95
N VAL A 97 3.56 6.53 18.16
CA VAL A 97 2.25 6.05 17.69
C VAL A 97 2.25 5.98 16.15
N THR A 98 2.16 4.78 15.62
CA THR A 98 2.08 4.50 14.18
C THR A 98 0.63 4.18 13.79
N ALA A 99 0.05 4.93 12.86
CA ALA A 99 -1.25 4.60 12.28
C ALA A 99 -1.07 3.60 11.12
N VAL A 100 -1.64 2.40 11.26
CA VAL A 100 -1.64 1.38 10.20
C VAL A 100 -2.99 1.43 9.51
N ILE A 101 -3.02 2.02 8.31
CA ILE A 101 -4.24 2.35 7.55
C ILE A 101 -4.20 1.64 6.19
N PRO A 102 -4.61 0.34 6.11
CA PRO A 102 -4.50 -0.45 4.89
C PRO A 102 -5.21 0.15 3.66
N HIS A 103 -6.39 0.76 3.84
CA HIS A 103 -7.03 1.59 2.82
C HIS A 103 -7.24 3.00 3.37
N PHE A 104 -6.60 4.00 2.74
CA PHE A 104 -6.51 5.35 3.27
C PHE A 104 -7.81 6.17 3.14
N PHE A 105 -8.19 6.85 4.22
CA PHE A 105 -9.42 7.66 4.27
C PHE A 105 -9.41 8.80 3.24
N TYR A 106 -10.49 8.93 2.47
CA TYR A 106 -10.67 10.01 1.50
C TYR A 106 -9.60 10.11 0.39
N ALA A 107 -8.85 9.04 0.09
CA ALA A 107 -7.73 9.06 -0.86
C ALA A 107 -8.08 9.59 -2.28
N ARG A 108 -9.33 9.43 -2.75
CA ARG A 108 -9.82 9.99 -4.03
C ARG A 108 -10.05 11.52 -4.02
N GLN A 109 -9.82 12.20 -2.90
CA GLN A 109 -10.00 13.64 -2.74
C GLN A 109 -8.64 14.30 -2.44
N ASP A 110 -7.66 13.99 -3.29
CA ASP A 110 -6.25 14.39 -3.27
C ASP A 110 -6.00 15.76 -3.94
N LYS A 111 -6.92 16.23 -4.77
CA LYS A 111 -6.76 17.48 -5.55
C LYS A 111 -8.08 18.21 -5.79
N LYS A 112 -7.97 19.47 -6.22
CA LYS A 112 -9.12 20.32 -6.56
C LYS A 112 -9.52 20.11 -8.02
N ASP A 113 -10.25 19.04 -8.31
CA ASP A 113 -10.77 18.75 -9.66
C ASP A 113 -11.75 19.81 -10.20
N LYS A 114 -12.33 20.62 -9.30
CA LYS A 114 -13.22 21.75 -9.62
C LYS A 114 -12.98 22.91 -8.65
N SER A 115 -13.36 24.11 -9.08
CA SER A 115 -13.34 25.30 -8.21
C SER A 115 -14.17 25.06 -6.93
N ARG A 116 -13.63 25.50 -5.79
CA ARG A 116 -14.20 25.34 -4.43
C ARG A 116 -14.36 23.90 -3.91
N ALA A 117 -13.76 22.88 -4.54
CA ALA A 117 -13.64 21.55 -3.93
C ALA A 117 -12.60 21.54 -2.77
N PRO A 118 -12.79 20.73 -1.71
CA PRO A 118 -11.77 20.50 -0.68
C PRO A 118 -10.66 19.56 -1.18
N ILE A 119 -9.54 19.52 -0.46
CA ILE A 119 -8.54 18.45 -0.56
C ILE A 119 -8.65 17.61 0.72
N SER A 120 -9.66 16.74 0.77
CA SER A 120 -10.01 16.04 2.01
C SER A 120 -8.92 15.07 2.46
N ALA A 121 -8.16 14.46 1.54
CA ALA A 121 -7.01 13.63 1.92
C ALA A 121 -5.93 14.42 2.69
N ARG A 122 -5.71 15.70 2.35
CA ARG A 122 -4.80 16.58 3.12
C ARG A 122 -5.39 16.96 4.48
N LEU A 123 -6.71 17.12 4.58
CA LEU A 123 -7.39 17.31 5.87
C LEU A 123 -7.22 16.07 6.76
N ILE A 124 -7.37 14.86 6.22
CA ILE A 124 -7.12 13.61 6.96
C ILE A 124 -5.68 13.57 7.47
N ALA A 125 -4.69 13.86 6.62
CA ALA A 125 -3.28 13.88 7.02
C ALA A 125 -3.03 14.85 8.19
N ASN A 126 -3.50 16.09 8.06
CA ASN A 126 -3.40 17.09 9.12
C ASN A 126 -4.07 16.64 10.44
N MET A 127 -5.23 15.96 10.37
CA MET A 127 -5.93 15.48 11.58
C MET A 127 -5.17 14.33 12.27
N LEU A 128 -4.60 13.40 11.50
CA LEU A 128 -3.79 12.30 12.05
C LEU A 128 -2.54 12.84 12.77
N GLU A 129 -1.83 13.80 12.16
CA GLU A 129 -0.68 14.47 12.81
C GLU A 129 -1.10 15.23 14.07
N THR A 130 -2.20 16.00 13.99
CA THR A 130 -2.72 16.78 15.13
C THR A 130 -3.16 15.89 16.29
N ALA A 131 -3.66 14.69 16.02
CA ALA A 131 -3.98 13.70 17.05
C ALA A 131 -2.74 13.09 17.73
N GLY A 132 -1.54 13.30 17.18
CA GLY A 132 -0.27 12.82 17.71
C GLY A 132 0.31 11.57 17.03
N CYS A 133 -0.08 11.32 15.77
CA CYS A 133 0.52 10.27 14.95
C CYS A 133 1.98 10.63 14.58
N ASP A 134 2.91 9.70 14.78
CA ASP A 134 4.34 9.89 14.53
C ASP A 134 4.83 9.18 13.24
N HIS A 135 4.04 8.26 12.69
CA HIS A 135 4.36 7.47 11.49
C HIS A 135 3.06 6.91 10.87
N VAL A 136 2.93 6.85 9.54
CA VAL A 136 1.81 6.18 8.86
C VAL A 136 2.31 5.00 8.03
N ILE A 137 1.69 3.82 8.19
CA ILE A 137 1.85 2.67 7.29
C ILE A 137 0.54 2.51 6.52
N THR A 138 0.59 2.44 5.19
CA THR A 138 -0.60 2.31 4.32
C THR A 138 -0.29 1.44 3.11
N MET A 139 -1.27 1.13 2.25
CA MET A 139 -1.07 0.31 1.06
C MET A 139 -1.77 0.95 -0.14
N ASP A 140 -1.11 0.94 -1.30
CA ASP A 140 -1.58 1.41 -2.61
C ASP A 140 -2.39 2.72 -2.57
N LEU A 141 -1.81 3.79 -2.00
CA LEU A 141 -2.39 5.13 -2.03
C LEU A 141 -2.85 5.51 -3.46
N HIS A 142 -4.12 5.92 -3.58
CA HIS A 142 -4.75 6.33 -4.85
C HIS A 142 -3.88 7.31 -5.67
N ALA A 143 -3.22 8.24 -4.97
CA ALA A 143 -2.17 9.09 -5.52
C ALA A 143 -0.93 9.04 -4.61
N SER A 144 0.23 8.70 -5.17
CA SER A 144 1.49 8.60 -4.41
C SER A 144 1.89 9.92 -3.74
N GLN A 145 1.41 11.05 -4.27
CA GLN A 145 1.58 12.40 -3.74
C GLN A 145 0.96 12.61 -2.36
N ILE A 146 0.02 11.75 -1.92
CA ILE A 146 -0.58 11.81 -0.58
C ILE A 146 0.50 11.63 0.50
N GLN A 147 1.63 10.95 0.23
CA GLN A 147 2.78 10.90 1.15
C GLN A 147 3.30 12.32 1.48
N GLY A 148 3.35 13.22 0.50
CA GLY A 148 3.72 14.63 0.69
C GLY A 148 2.65 15.50 1.37
N PHE A 149 1.53 14.91 1.80
CA PHE A 149 0.58 15.58 2.68
C PHE A 149 0.98 15.49 4.16
N PHE A 150 1.90 14.61 4.49
CA PHE A 150 2.46 14.43 5.82
C PHE A 150 3.83 15.10 5.94
N ASN A 151 4.14 15.55 7.15
CA ASN A 151 5.45 15.92 7.65
C ASN A 151 6.10 14.75 8.41
N VAL A 152 5.29 13.82 8.93
CA VAL A 152 5.76 12.53 9.47
C VAL A 152 6.10 11.55 8.35
N PRO A 153 6.95 10.52 8.59
CA PRO A 153 7.19 9.47 7.61
C PRO A 153 5.90 8.76 7.19
N VAL A 154 5.88 8.24 5.96
CA VAL A 154 4.79 7.43 5.42
C VAL A 154 5.37 6.24 4.64
N ASP A 155 5.17 5.03 5.15
CA ASP A 155 5.44 3.79 4.43
C ASP A 155 4.22 3.43 3.57
N ASN A 156 4.23 3.83 2.29
CA ASN A 156 3.25 3.36 1.31
C ASN A 156 3.69 2.02 0.72
N LEU A 157 3.07 0.93 1.19
CA LEU A 157 3.25 -0.42 0.70
C LEU A 157 2.55 -0.63 -0.66
N TYR A 158 2.95 -1.67 -1.37
CA TYR A 158 2.37 -2.05 -2.65
C TYR A 158 1.87 -3.50 -2.59
N SER A 159 0.67 -3.77 -3.10
CA SER A 159 0.18 -5.15 -3.27
C SER A 159 0.69 -5.82 -4.55
N GLU A 160 1.35 -5.08 -5.43
CA GLU A 160 1.90 -5.54 -6.71
C GLU A 160 2.71 -6.85 -6.62
N PRO A 161 3.64 -7.06 -5.66
CA PRO A 161 4.33 -8.35 -5.51
C PRO A 161 3.39 -9.54 -5.25
N ALA A 162 2.32 -9.34 -4.47
CA ALA A 162 1.34 -10.37 -4.16
C ALA A 162 0.35 -10.60 -5.32
N ALA A 163 0.00 -9.55 -6.07
CA ALA A 163 -0.76 -9.64 -7.32
C ALA A 163 0.02 -10.45 -8.38
N LEU A 164 1.32 -10.19 -8.53
CA LEU A 164 2.22 -10.92 -9.42
C LEU A 164 2.36 -12.40 -9.00
N GLN A 165 2.43 -12.68 -7.70
CA GLN A 165 2.40 -14.05 -7.17
C GLN A 165 1.09 -14.75 -7.54
N TYR A 166 -0.06 -14.14 -7.25
CA TYR A 166 -1.38 -14.67 -7.59
C TYR A 166 -1.48 -15.03 -9.08
N MET A 167 -1.10 -14.10 -9.98
CA MET A 167 -1.19 -14.34 -11.42
C MET A 167 -0.29 -15.49 -11.87
N ARG A 168 0.92 -15.62 -11.33
CA ARG A 168 1.85 -16.72 -11.65
C ARG A 168 1.37 -18.08 -11.12
N GLU A 169 0.60 -18.11 -10.04
CA GLU A 169 0.05 -19.32 -9.45
C GLU A 169 -1.27 -19.76 -10.12
N MET A 170 -2.10 -18.82 -10.58
CA MET A 170 -3.48 -19.07 -10.98
C MET A 170 -3.76 -18.93 -12.49
N LEU A 171 -2.87 -18.28 -13.27
CA LEU A 171 -3.09 -17.97 -14.70
C LEU A 171 -1.94 -18.47 -15.58
N ASP A 172 -2.24 -18.77 -16.85
CA ASP A 172 -1.22 -19.00 -17.88
C ASP A 172 -0.67 -17.65 -18.37
N ILE A 173 0.47 -17.24 -17.78
CA ILE A 173 1.12 -15.95 -18.04
C ILE A 173 1.37 -15.70 -19.53
N ASN A 174 1.66 -16.74 -20.33
CA ASN A 174 1.93 -16.59 -21.77
C ASN A 174 0.71 -16.10 -22.57
N ARG A 175 -0.48 -16.20 -21.97
CA ARG A 175 -1.76 -15.76 -22.56
C ARG A 175 -2.29 -14.49 -21.89
N VAL A 176 -1.60 -13.91 -20.91
CA VAL A 176 -2.10 -12.74 -20.18
C VAL A 176 -1.89 -11.45 -21.01
N VAL A 177 -2.88 -10.56 -20.95
CA VAL A 177 -2.73 -9.13 -21.26
C VAL A 177 -3.17 -8.33 -20.04
N ILE A 178 -2.34 -7.38 -19.61
CA ILE A 178 -2.66 -6.50 -18.48
C ILE A 178 -3.42 -5.29 -19.01
N VAL A 179 -4.57 -4.97 -18.41
CA VAL A 179 -5.48 -3.93 -18.92
C VAL A 179 -5.73 -2.86 -17.87
N SER A 180 -5.49 -1.58 -18.22
CA SER A 180 -5.92 -0.45 -17.39
C SER A 180 -7.37 -0.05 -17.71
N PRO A 181 -8.28 0.06 -16.72
CA PRO A 181 -9.69 0.44 -16.94
C PRO A 181 -9.88 1.92 -17.28
N ASP A 182 -8.87 2.76 -17.05
CA ASP A 182 -8.80 4.14 -17.55
C ASP A 182 -7.36 4.66 -17.68
N ALA A 183 -7.21 5.93 -18.05
CA ALA A 183 -5.92 6.59 -18.25
C ALA A 183 -5.11 6.86 -16.95
N GLY A 184 -5.74 6.86 -15.78
CA GLY A 184 -5.08 7.08 -14.49
C GLY A 184 -4.30 5.85 -14.03
N GLY A 185 -4.88 4.66 -14.20
CA GLY A 185 -4.26 3.37 -13.85
C GLY A 185 -3.08 2.95 -14.74
N ALA A 186 -2.81 3.66 -15.83
CA ALA A 186 -1.85 3.26 -16.87
C ALA A 186 -0.49 2.83 -16.32
N LYS A 187 0.11 3.63 -15.43
CA LYS A 187 1.44 3.35 -14.85
C LYS A 187 1.49 2.08 -14.00
N ARG A 188 0.41 1.79 -13.27
CA ARG A 188 0.27 0.60 -12.42
C ARG A 188 0.18 -0.66 -13.28
N ALA A 189 -0.66 -0.60 -14.31
CA ALA A 189 -0.86 -1.69 -15.24
C ALA A 189 0.41 -1.97 -16.10
N THR A 190 1.14 -0.95 -16.55
CA THR A 190 2.42 -1.15 -17.27
C THR A 190 3.50 -1.74 -16.37
N SER A 191 3.62 -1.32 -15.11
CA SER A 191 4.59 -1.90 -14.15
C SER A 191 4.41 -3.42 -14.00
N ILE A 192 3.15 -3.86 -13.85
CA ILE A 192 2.81 -5.28 -13.78
C ILE A 192 3.09 -6.01 -15.09
N ALA A 193 2.76 -5.40 -16.24
CA ALA A 193 3.01 -5.97 -17.56
C ALA A 193 4.52 -6.21 -17.80
N ASP A 194 5.34 -5.20 -17.51
CA ASP A 194 6.80 -5.26 -17.63
C ASP A 194 7.41 -6.33 -16.71
N GLN A 195 6.90 -6.48 -15.48
CA GLN A 195 7.37 -7.51 -14.52
C GLN A 195 6.90 -8.94 -14.82
N LEU A 196 5.87 -9.11 -15.65
CA LEU A 196 5.46 -10.40 -16.19
C LEU A 196 6.05 -10.70 -17.57
N GLY A 197 6.53 -9.67 -18.29
CA GLY A 197 6.98 -9.80 -19.69
C GLY A 197 5.82 -10.02 -20.66
N VAL A 198 4.66 -9.41 -20.41
CA VAL A 198 3.41 -9.60 -21.17
C VAL A 198 2.89 -8.30 -21.77
N ASP A 199 1.93 -8.41 -22.69
CA ASP A 199 1.32 -7.24 -23.34
C ASP A 199 0.50 -6.38 -22.37
N PHE A 200 0.40 -5.09 -22.70
CA PHE A 200 -0.41 -4.09 -22.02
C PHE A 200 -1.49 -3.50 -22.94
N ALA A 201 -2.67 -3.25 -22.41
CA ALA A 201 -3.76 -2.53 -23.07
C ALA A 201 -4.44 -1.53 -22.12
N LEU A 202 -5.16 -0.55 -22.68
CA LEU A 202 -5.77 0.54 -21.91
C LEU A 202 -7.11 0.98 -22.49
N PHE A 203 -8.08 1.22 -21.61
CA PHE A 203 -9.33 1.86 -21.98
C PHE A 203 -9.22 3.39 -21.96
N HIS A 204 -9.45 4.02 -23.11
CA HIS A 204 -9.67 5.46 -23.21
C HIS A 204 -11.18 5.76 -23.14
N LYS A 205 -11.60 6.61 -22.19
CA LYS A 205 -12.99 7.09 -22.08
C LYS A 205 -13.17 8.39 -22.88
N GLU A 206 -13.77 8.29 -24.06
CA GLU A 206 -14.27 9.46 -24.79
C GLU A 206 -15.52 10.02 -24.07
N ARG A 207 -15.44 11.29 -23.63
CA ARG A 207 -16.59 12.03 -23.08
C ARG A 207 -17.19 12.95 -24.15
N LYS A 208 -18.23 12.49 -24.84
CA LYS A 208 -19.02 13.34 -25.75
C LYS A 208 -20.14 14.03 -24.96
N LYS A 209 -19.92 15.32 -24.64
CA LYS A 209 -20.84 16.18 -23.88
C LYS A 209 -21.22 15.63 -22.48
N ALA A 210 -22.04 16.39 -21.75
CA ALA A 210 -22.35 16.12 -20.34
C ALA A 210 -23.44 15.04 -20.11
N ASN A 211 -24.13 14.58 -21.16
CA ASN A 211 -25.34 13.73 -21.06
C ASN A 211 -25.36 12.53 -22.04
N GLU A 212 -24.29 12.23 -22.79
CA GLU A 212 -24.22 11.01 -23.62
C GLU A 212 -23.44 9.90 -22.89
N VAL A 213 -23.74 8.64 -23.23
CA VAL A 213 -23.02 7.48 -22.70
C VAL A 213 -21.56 7.54 -23.13
N SER A 214 -20.64 7.57 -22.17
CA SER A 214 -19.19 7.63 -22.46
C SER A 214 -18.74 6.39 -23.22
N ARG A 215 -18.15 6.58 -24.41
CA ARG A 215 -17.58 5.47 -25.18
C ARG A 215 -16.23 5.08 -24.58
N MET A 216 -16.08 3.80 -24.22
CA MET A 216 -14.78 3.20 -23.98
C MET A 216 -14.18 2.71 -25.31
N VAL A 217 -12.92 3.06 -25.56
CA VAL A 217 -12.13 2.55 -26.68
C VAL A 217 -10.94 1.79 -26.10
N LEU A 218 -10.77 0.53 -26.47
CA LEU A 218 -9.59 -0.26 -26.11
C LEU A 218 -8.42 0.13 -27.01
N VAL A 219 -7.26 0.38 -26.41
CA VAL A 219 -5.98 0.59 -27.08
C VAL A 219 -5.06 -0.56 -26.68
N GLY A 220 -4.61 -1.35 -27.65
CA GLY A 220 -3.94 -2.65 -27.43
C GLY A 220 -4.81 -3.81 -27.91
N ASP A 221 -4.26 -5.03 -27.88
CA ASP A 221 -4.95 -6.24 -28.34
C ASP A 221 -5.12 -7.28 -27.22
N ALA A 222 -6.38 -7.65 -26.99
CA ALA A 222 -6.81 -8.62 -25.99
C ALA A 222 -7.45 -9.88 -26.60
N LYS A 223 -7.46 -10.01 -27.93
CA LYS A 223 -8.11 -11.14 -28.61
C LYS A 223 -7.42 -12.47 -28.26
N ASP A 224 -8.22 -13.49 -27.98
CA ASP A 224 -7.79 -14.87 -27.66
C ASP A 224 -6.89 -14.98 -26.39
N LYS A 225 -6.77 -13.88 -25.62
CA LYS A 225 -5.97 -13.74 -24.39
C LYS A 225 -6.82 -13.75 -23.11
N ILE A 226 -6.15 -13.98 -21.97
CA ILE A 226 -6.66 -13.76 -20.62
C ILE A 226 -6.45 -12.28 -20.28
N ALA A 227 -7.50 -11.48 -20.29
CA ALA A 227 -7.40 -10.06 -19.97
C ALA A 227 -7.53 -9.83 -18.46
N VAL A 228 -6.56 -9.15 -17.85
CA VAL A 228 -6.54 -8.85 -16.41
C VAL A 228 -6.65 -7.34 -16.20
N LEU A 229 -7.82 -6.89 -15.75
CA LEU A 229 -8.04 -5.49 -15.37
C LEU A 229 -7.31 -5.18 -14.06
N ILE A 230 -6.49 -4.14 -14.04
CA ILE A 230 -5.72 -3.69 -12.86
C ILE A 230 -6.22 -2.31 -12.41
N ASP A 231 -6.66 -2.20 -11.16
CA ASP A 231 -7.04 -0.91 -10.55
C ASP A 231 -6.59 -0.84 -9.08
N ASP A 232 -6.55 0.35 -8.45
CA ASP A 232 -6.26 0.44 -7.01
C ASP A 232 -7.48 0.10 -6.17
N MET A 233 -8.68 0.44 -6.62
CA MET A 233 -9.88 0.28 -5.81
C MET A 233 -11.19 0.14 -6.59
N ALA A 234 -11.98 -0.88 -6.25
CA ALA A 234 -13.30 -1.10 -6.80
C ALA A 234 -14.38 -0.67 -5.80
N ASP A 235 -15.18 0.34 -6.17
CA ASP A 235 -16.30 0.82 -5.37
C ASP A 235 -17.64 0.29 -5.91
N THR A 236 -18.38 1.03 -6.72
CA THR A 236 -19.65 0.53 -7.29
C THR A 236 -19.47 -0.44 -8.48
N CYS A 237 -18.23 -0.77 -8.84
CA CYS A 237 -17.80 -1.66 -9.95
C CYS A 237 -18.29 -1.32 -11.37
N GLY A 238 -19.02 -0.21 -11.60
CA GLY A 238 -19.55 0.11 -12.93
C GLY A 238 -18.51 0.32 -14.03
N THR A 239 -17.29 0.79 -13.70
CA THR A 239 -16.18 0.85 -14.66
C THR A 239 -15.66 -0.54 -15.02
N LEU A 240 -15.51 -1.44 -14.04
CA LEU A 240 -14.98 -2.80 -14.26
C LEU A 240 -15.97 -3.68 -15.04
N ASP A 241 -17.26 -3.56 -14.73
CA ASP A 241 -18.37 -4.24 -15.41
C ASP A 241 -18.37 -3.92 -16.92
N LEU A 242 -18.39 -2.62 -17.25
CA LEU A 242 -18.31 -2.14 -18.63
C LEU A 242 -16.97 -2.52 -19.30
N ALA A 243 -15.84 -2.41 -18.61
CA ALA A 243 -14.55 -2.80 -19.16
C ALA A 243 -14.48 -4.31 -19.49
N ALA A 244 -15.07 -5.16 -18.65
CA ALA A 244 -15.14 -6.60 -18.87
C ALA A 244 -16.04 -6.97 -20.06
N GLU A 245 -17.21 -6.32 -20.19
CA GLU A 245 -18.08 -6.45 -21.37
C GLU A 245 -17.30 -6.08 -22.65
N ARG A 246 -16.61 -4.92 -22.67
CA ARG A 246 -15.81 -4.48 -23.83
C ARG A 246 -14.63 -5.40 -24.15
N LEU A 247 -14.01 -6.03 -23.15
CA LEU A 247 -12.96 -7.02 -23.37
C LEU A 247 -13.52 -8.30 -24.02
N LYS A 248 -14.71 -8.78 -23.60
CA LYS A 248 -15.38 -9.91 -24.27
C LYS A 248 -15.81 -9.56 -25.69
N GLU A 249 -16.37 -8.37 -25.94
CA GLU A 249 -16.67 -7.89 -27.30
C GLU A 249 -15.40 -7.85 -28.19
N SER A 250 -14.25 -7.52 -27.59
CA SER A 250 -12.94 -7.47 -28.28
C SER A 250 -12.29 -8.85 -28.44
N GLY A 251 -12.97 -9.93 -28.05
CA GLY A 251 -12.51 -11.31 -28.24
C GLY A 251 -11.60 -11.85 -27.14
N ALA A 252 -11.54 -11.24 -25.95
CA ALA A 252 -10.82 -11.83 -24.82
C ALA A 252 -11.45 -13.19 -24.42
N ASP A 253 -10.61 -14.19 -24.16
CA ASP A 253 -11.02 -15.55 -23.77
C ASP A 253 -11.66 -15.52 -22.37
N ARG A 254 -10.88 -15.03 -21.40
CA ARG A 254 -11.26 -14.90 -19.99
C ARG A 254 -10.97 -13.48 -19.51
N VAL A 255 -11.78 -12.95 -18.60
CA VAL A 255 -11.57 -11.61 -18.04
C VAL A 255 -11.52 -11.66 -16.52
N PHE A 256 -10.41 -11.21 -15.96
CA PHE A 256 -10.17 -11.06 -14.54
C PHE A 256 -10.11 -9.58 -14.16
N ALA A 257 -10.33 -9.28 -12.90
CA ALA A 257 -9.95 -7.99 -12.32
C ALA A 257 -9.15 -8.24 -11.03
N LEU A 258 -7.97 -7.62 -10.90
CA LEU A 258 -7.25 -7.50 -9.63
C LEU A 258 -7.34 -6.05 -9.17
N VAL A 259 -7.81 -5.83 -7.95
CA VAL A 259 -7.79 -4.51 -7.31
C VAL A 259 -7.30 -4.61 -5.88
N THR A 260 -6.52 -3.63 -5.41
CA THR A 260 -6.08 -3.65 -4.02
C THR A 260 -7.27 -3.55 -3.08
N HIS A 261 -8.08 -2.51 -3.21
CA HIS A 261 -9.13 -2.17 -2.26
C HIS A 261 -10.53 -2.47 -2.81
N GLY A 262 -11.07 -3.63 -2.44
CA GLY A 262 -12.49 -3.95 -2.66
C GLY A 262 -13.39 -3.17 -1.70
N ILE A 263 -13.81 -1.96 -2.06
CA ILE A 263 -14.82 -1.18 -1.30
C ILE A 263 -16.22 -1.75 -1.52
N LEU A 264 -16.52 -2.17 -2.76
CA LEU A 264 -17.70 -2.96 -3.16
C LEU A 264 -19.05 -2.44 -2.64
N SER A 265 -19.23 -1.11 -2.62
CA SER A 265 -20.50 -0.51 -2.20
C SER A 265 -21.62 -0.80 -3.21
N LYS A 266 -22.88 -0.73 -2.77
CA LYS A 266 -24.05 -1.05 -3.62
C LYS A 266 -24.04 -0.20 -4.90
N PRO A 267 -24.22 -0.77 -6.11
CA PRO A 267 -24.67 -2.14 -6.40
C PRO A 267 -23.54 -3.12 -6.85
N ALA A 268 -22.32 -2.98 -6.34
CA ALA A 268 -21.14 -3.73 -6.81
C ALA A 268 -21.33 -5.24 -6.94
N LEU A 269 -21.77 -5.92 -5.87
CA LEU A 269 -21.92 -7.38 -5.86
C LEU A 269 -22.89 -7.89 -6.93
N GLU A 270 -23.98 -7.15 -7.18
CA GLU A 270 -24.94 -7.47 -8.22
C GLU A 270 -24.32 -7.34 -9.62
N ARG A 271 -23.58 -6.24 -9.86
CA ARG A 271 -22.85 -6.03 -11.11
C ARG A 271 -21.82 -7.14 -11.34
N ILE A 272 -20.92 -7.39 -10.40
CA ILE A 272 -19.88 -8.43 -10.52
C ILE A 272 -20.51 -9.79 -10.86
N SER A 273 -21.57 -10.17 -10.13
CA SER A 273 -22.27 -11.44 -10.35
C SER A 273 -22.82 -11.57 -11.78
N LYS A 274 -23.41 -10.50 -12.32
CA LYS A 274 -23.99 -10.44 -13.68
C LYS A 274 -22.95 -10.16 -14.79
N SER A 275 -21.81 -9.57 -14.45
CA SER A 275 -20.78 -9.11 -15.39
C SER A 275 -20.08 -10.26 -16.12
N SER A 276 -19.35 -9.92 -17.17
CA SER A 276 -18.46 -10.83 -17.88
C SER A 276 -17.14 -11.16 -17.16
N LEU A 277 -16.92 -10.65 -15.94
CA LEU A 277 -15.77 -11.07 -15.13
C LEU A 277 -15.91 -12.56 -14.75
N GLU A 278 -14.80 -13.29 -14.85
CA GLU A 278 -14.67 -14.63 -14.29
C GLU A 278 -14.46 -14.52 -12.77
N MET A 279 -13.39 -13.81 -12.36
CA MET A 279 -13.11 -13.49 -10.96
C MET A 279 -12.77 -12.00 -10.77
N LEU A 280 -13.24 -11.45 -9.66
CA LEU A 280 -12.73 -10.22 -9.06
C LEU A 280 -11.88 -10.60 -7.84
N VAL A 281 -10.58 -10.34 -7.95
CA VAL A 281 -9.58 -10.62 -6.94
C VAL A 281 -9.29 -9.32 -6.19
N VAL A 282 -9.42 -9.37 -4.86
CA VAL A 282 -9.25 -8.23 -3.95
C VAL A 282 -8.20 -8.55 -2.88
N THR A 283 -7.61 -7.56 -2.23
CA THR A 283 -6.86 -7.82 -0.98
C THR A 283 -7.78 -7.73 0.24
N ASN A 284 -7.35 -8.33 1.35
CA ASN A 284 -8.00 -8.15 2.65
C ASN A 284 -7.68 -6.80 3.35
N THR A 285 -7.25 -5.75 2.62
CA THR A 285 -7.10 -4.38 3.17
C THR A 285 -8.42 -3.78 3.67
N LEU A 286 -9.55 -4.31 3.20
CA LEU A 286 -10.90 -4.14 3.76
C LEU A 286 -11.49 -5.54 4.06
N PRO A 287 -12.44 -5.68 5.01
CA PRO A 287 -13.09 -6.96 5.28
C PRO A 287 -13.90 -7.47 4.07
N GLN A 288 -13.63 -8.70 3.59
CA GLN A 288 -14.34 -9.30 2.44
C GLN A 288 -15.18 -10.53 2.76
N ALA A 289 -15.17 -11.06 3.99
CA ALA A 289 -15.89 -12.30 4.35
C ALA A 289 -17.36 -12.30 3.86
N ALA A 290 -18.13 -11.27 4.26
CA ALA A 290 -19.53 -11.12 3.87
C ALA A 290 -19.76 -10.77 2.39
N ASN A 291 -18.71 -10.42 1.63
CA ASN A 291 -18.77 -10.21 0.18
C ASN A 291 -18.53 -11.53 -0.57
N LYS A 292 -17.52 -12.31 -0.14
CA LYS A 292 -17.22 -13.67 -0.65
C LYS A 292 -18.41 -14.62 -0.48
N GLU A 293 -19.08 -14.58 0.68
CA GLU A 293 -20.30 -15.36 0.94
C GLU A 293 -21.45 -15.04 -0.03
N LYS A 294 -21.54 -13.79 -0.51
CA LYS A 294 -22.64 -13.31 -1.37
C LYS A 294 -22.31 -13.36 -2.86
N CYS A 295 -21.04 -13.51 -3.23
CA CYS A 295 -20.59 -13.50 -4.62
C CYS A 295 -19.40 -14.45 -4.80
N ALA A 296 -19.66 -15.62 -5.37
CA ALA A 296 -18.66 -16.66 -5.63
C ALA A 296 -17.54 -16.25 -6.62
N LYS A 297 -17.70 -15.13 -7.32
CA LYS A 297 -16.67 -14.53 -8.18
C LYS A 297 -15.63 -13.70 -7.41
N ILE A 298 -15.80 -13.49 -6.10
CA ILE A 298 -14.85 -12.73 -5.29
C ILE A 298 -13.82 -13.67 -4.67
N GLU A 299 -12.56 -13.38 -4.92
CA GLU A 299 -11.41 -14.09 -4.34
C GLU A 299 -10.49 -13.10 -3.63
N GLU A 300 -9.74 -13.56 -2.63
CA GLU A 300 -9.02 -12.69 -1.70
C GLU A 300 -7.55 -13.09 -1.55
N ILE A 301 -6.68 -12.09 -1.65
CA ILE A 301 -5.26 -12.16 -1.32
C ILE A 301 -5.08 -11.62 0.11
N ASP A 302 -4.49 -12.43 0.99
CA ASP A 302 -4.11 -12.01 2.34
C ASP A 302 -2.80 -11.21 2.31
N VAL A 303 -2.86 -9.92 2.67
CA VAL A 303 -1.68 -9.03 2.75
C VAL A 303 -1.18 -8.81 4.19
N SER A 304 -1.74 -9.51 5.18
CA SER A 304 -1.35 -9.40 6.59
C SER A 304 0.14 -9.69 6.85
N HIS A 305 0.77 -10.51 6.00
CA HIS A 305 2.19 -10.84 6.05
C HIS A 305 3.10 -9.66 5.65
N ILE A 306 2.70 -8.88 4.64
CA ILE A 306 3.40 -7.65 4.23
C ILE A 306 3.28 -6.60 5.34
N LEU A 307 2.08 -6.42 5.89
CA LEU A 307 1.82 -5.48 6.98
C LEU A 307 2.57 -5.87 8.27
N ALA A 308 2.55 -7.15 8.65
CA ALA A 308 3.29 -7.67 9.80
C ALA A 308 4.81 -7.44 9.65
N GLU A 309 5.40 -7.81 8.51
CA GLU A 309 6.83 -7.62 8.27
C GLU A 309 7.22 -6.13 8.20
N THR A 310 6.33 -5.26 7.68
CA THR A 310 6.52 -3.80 7.72
C THR A 310 6.57 -3.29 9.15
N ILE A 311 5.59 -3.67 9.98
CA ILE A 311 5.55 -3.31 11.41
C ILE A 311 6.82 -3.79 12.13
N ARG A 312 7.25 -5.04 11.87
CA ARG A 312 8.50 -5.60 12.42
C ARG A 312 9.71 -4.75 12.03
N ARG A 313 9.85 -4.40 10.75
CA ARG A 313 10.97 -3.60 10.23
C ARG A 313 10.97 -2.17 10.77
N SER A 314 9.82 -1.51 10.76
CA SER A 314 9.58 -0.17 11.36
C SER A 314 9.94 -0.15 12.85
N HIS A 315 9.68 -1.24 13.57
CA HIS A 315 10.02 -1.39 14.98
C HIS A 315 11.54 -1.49 15.21
N TYR A 316 12.23 -2.38 14.49
CA TYR A 316 13.67 -2.61 14.65
C TYR A 316 14.58 -1.65 13.87
N GLY A 317 14.01 -0.74 13.07
CA GLY A 317 14.78 0.20 12.23
C GLY A 317 15.39 -0.45 10.98
N GLU A 318 14.79 -1.54 10.50
CA GLU A 318 15.22 -2.24 9.28
C GLU A 318 14.58 -1.62 8.02
N SER A 319 15.21 -1.84 6.86
CA SER A 319 14.72 -1.33 5.57
C SER A 319 13.39 -1.95 5.15
N VAL A 320 12.33 -1.13 5.10
CA VAL A 320 10.98 -1.51 4.62
C VAL A 320 10.93 -1.64 3.09
N SER A 321 11.73 -0.86 2.35
CA SER A 321 11.73 -0.82 0.87
C SER A 321 11.99 -2.17 0.19
N VAL A 322 12.57 -3.12 0.91
CA VAL A 322 12.76 -4.53 0.51
C VAL A 322 11.42 -5.20 0.16
N LEU A 323 10.31 -4.75 0.76
CA LEU A 323 8.96 -5.28 0.56
C LEU A 323 8.25 -4.73 -0.69
N PHE A 324 8.80 -3.70 -1.34
CA PHE A 324 8.16 -3.08 -2.51
C PHE A 324 8.34 -3.91 -3.79
N SER A 325 9.32 -4.82 -3.82
CA SER A 325 9.66 -5.63 -5.00
C SER A 325 9.48 -7.14 -4.80
N GLN A 326 9.21 -7.59 -3.57
CA GLN A 326 9.08 -9.02 -3.26
C GLN A 326 8.20 -9.28 -2.04
N VAL A 327 7.47 -10.38 -2.11
CA VAL A 327 6.70 -10.94 -0.99
C VAL A 327 7.70 -11.43 0.09
N PRO A 328 7.56 -11.05 1.37
CA PRO A 328 8.61 -11.26 2.37
C PRO A 328 8.91 -12.73 2.69
N TYR A 329 7.88 -13.57 2.65
CA TYR A 329 7.93 -15.01 2.83
C TYR A 329 6.64 -15.60 2.29
N ASP A 330 6.68 -16.83 1.77
CA ASP A 330 5.46 -17.50 1.30
C ASP A 330 4.53 -17.82 2.48
N THR A 331 3.23 -17.73 2.25
CA THR A 331 2.21 -18.01 3.26
C THR A 331 1.03 -18.72 2.64
N VAL A 332 0.34 -19.55 3.43
CA VAL A 332 -1.02 -20.01 3.11
C VAL A 332 -1.87 -18.82 2.67
N GLN A 333 -2.41 -18.89 1.45
CA GLN A 333 -3.20 -17.84 0.83
C GLN A 333 -4.64 -18.33 0.63
N PRO A 334 -5.69 -17.52 0.91
CA PRO A 334 -7.09 -17.97 0.87
C PRO A 334 -7.54 -18.55 -0.48
N TYR A 335 -6.90 -18.13 -1.59
CA TYR A 335 -7.19 -18.61 -2.93
C TYR A 335 -6.61 -20.00 -3.25
N ARG A 336 -5.62 -20.48 -2.49
CA ARG A 336 -5.01 -21.81 -2.67
C ARG A 336 -5.91 -22.89 -2.08
N ARG A 337 -6.86 -23.39 -2.86
CA ARG A 337 -7.84 -24.41 -2.42
C ARG A 337 -7.20 -25.79 -2.20
N GLY A 338 -6.54 -25.97 -1.06
CA GLY A 338 -6.04 -27.27 -0.58
C GLY A 338 -4.65 -27.71 -1.11
N ALA A 339 -3.90 -26.81 -1.73
CA ALA A 339 -2.57 -27.10 -2.29
C ALA A 339 -1.39 -26.83 -1.31
N ASP A 340 -1.67 -26.35 -0.10
CA ASP A 340 -0.65 -25.94 0.87
C ASP A 340 0.05 -27.14 1.55
N THR A 341 1.00 -27.74 0.84
CA THR A 341 2.20 -28.27 1.51
C THR A 341 3.25 -27.17 1.48
N PRO A 342 3.60 -26.54 2.62
CA PRO A 342 4.59 -25.47 2.61
C PRO A 342 5.93 -26.06 2.14
N THR A 343 6.39 -25.63 0.98
CA THR A 343 7.77 -25.91 0.57
C THR A 343 8.67 -25.12 1.51
N HIS A 344 9.35 -25.82 2.42
CA HIS A 344 10.35 -25.24 3.30
C HIS A 344 11.52 -24.72 2.46
N SER A 345 11.38 -23.53 1.90
CA SER A 345 12.52 -22.69 1.54
C SER A 345 13.17 -22.28 2.86
N PRO A 346 14.37 -22.79 3.20
CA PRO A 346 15.04 -22.37 4.43
C PRO A 346 15.34 -20.87 4.33
N PRO A 347 15.31 -20.13 5.46
CA PRO A 347 15.77 -18.74 5.46
C PRO A 347 17.21 -18.72 4.92
N ARG A 348 17.45 -17.99 3.82
CA ARG A 348 18.79 -17.83 3.26
C ARG A 348 19.66 -17.20 4.34
N SER A 349 20.62 -17.96 4.86
CA SER A 349 21.47 -17.55 5.96
C SER A 349 22.25 -16.29 5.60
N ALA A 350 22.16 -15.27 6.45
CA ALA A 350 23.01 -14.10 6.37
C ALA A 350 24.44 -14.44 6.80
N THR A 351 25.27 -14.95 5.87
CA THR A 351 26.74 -15.03 6.03
C THR A 351 27.46 -15.28 4.70
N SER A 352 27.93 -14.21 4.08
CA SER A 352 29.23 -14.19 3.40
C SER A 352 29.66 -12.74 3.15
N SER A 353 30.45 -12.19 4.08
CA SER A 353 31.20 -10.97 3.83
C SER A 353 32.22 -11.21 2.71
N PRO A 354 32.41 -10.26 1.78
CA PRO A 354 33.45 -10.39 0.77
C PRO A 354 34.83 -10.30 1.43
N SER A 355 35.65 -11.34 1.26
CA SER A 355 37.01 -11.39 1.77
C SER A 355 37.92 -10.44 0.98
N HIS A 356 38.43 -9.40 1.64
CA HIS A 356 39.58 -8.66 1.12
C HIS A 356 40.82 -9.55 1.12
N PRO A 357 41.57 -9.66 0.00
CA PRO A 357 42.89 -10.27 0.01
C PRO A 357 43.91 -9.30 0.60
N SER A 358 44.60 -9.69 1.67
CA SER A 358 45.77 -8.97 2.20
C SER A 358 47.07 -9.62 1.74
N LEU A 359 48.07 -8.80 1.46
CA LEU A 359 49.32 -9.19 0.81
C LEU A 359 50.38 -9.73 1.77
N SER A 360 50.95 -10.88 1.42
CA SER A 360 52.36 -11.23 1.61
C SER A 360 52.72 -12.25 0.52
N GLY A 361 53.84 -12.23 -0.20
CA GLY A 361 55.00 -11.35 -0.14
C GLY A 361 56.26 -12.17 -0.48
N ALA A 362 56.77 -12.11 -1.71
CA ALA A 362 58.18 -12.43 -2.08
C ALA A 362 58.49 -12.27 -3.59
N VAL A 363 59.23 -11.21 -3.93
CA VAL A 363 60.45 -11.10 -4.78
C VAL A 363 60.57 -11.78 -6.17
N LEU A 364 61.25 -11.05 -7.08
CA LEU A 364 61.85 -11.37 -8.42
C LEU A 364 60.90 -11.38 -9.64
N ASP A 365 61.29 -10.91 -10.84
CA ASP A 365 62.35 -9.98 -11.31
C ASP A 365 62.09 -9.67 -12.83
N LYS A 366 62.69 -8.61 -13.41
CA LYS A 366 62.86 -8.35 -14.87
C LYS A 366 61.58 -8.21 -15.73
N ARG A 367 61.27 -7.05 -16.33
CA ARG A 367 62.09 -6.34 -17.34
C ARG A 367 61.57 -4.92 -17.70
N LEU A 368 62.48 -4.14 -18.28
CA LEU A 368 62.38 -2.75 -18.75
C LEU A 368 61.12 -2.37 -19.57
N GLY A 369 60.70 -1.12 -19.40
CA GLY A 369 59.89 -0.34 -20.34
C GLY A 369 60.08 1.16 -20.10
N VAL A 370 60.74 1.86 -21.02
CA VAL A 370 61.18 3.27 -20.87
C VAL A 370 60.12 4.25 -21.39
N LEU A 371 60.16 5.48 -20.83
CA LEU A 371 59.76 6.82 -21.35
C LEU A 371 58.70 7.49 -20.46
N SER A 372 58.69 8.79 -20.11
CA SER A 372 59.66 9.88 -19.91
C SER A 372 58.85 11.19 -19.96
N GLY A 373 59.00 12.09 -18.99
CA GLY A 373 58.47 13.47 -19.04
C GLY A 373 57.01 13.63 -18.56
N SER A 374 56.62 14.74 -17.92
CA SER A 374 57.42 15.87 -17.41
C SER A 374 56.60 16.67 -16.39
N GLU A 375 57.24 17.19 -15.34
CA GLU A 375 56.64 18.08 -14.34
C GLU A 375 56.19 19.42 -14.96
N LYS A 376 55.22 20.08 -14.32
CA LYS A 376 55.42 21.43 -13.77
C LYS A 376 54.29 21.88 -12.83
N ASP A 377 54.69 22.37 -11.67
CA ASP A 377 53.86 23.05 -10.68
C ASP A 377 53.29 24.38 -11.20
N HIS A 378 52.24 24.88 -10.54
CA HIS A 378 52.28 26.21 -9.92
C HIS A 378 51.30 26.28 -8.73
N ALA A 379 51.66 27.06 -7.69
CA ALA A 379 51.06 27.01 -6.36
C ALA A 379 50.61 28.40 -5.85
N ALA A 380 49.65 28.39 -4.91
CA ALA A 380 49.26 29.48 -4.00
C ALA A 380 48.66 30.77 -4.66
N THR A 381 47.90 31.67 -4.00
CA THR A 381 47.76 31.99 -2.55
C THR A 381 46.40 32.68 -2.24
N VAL A 382 46.07 32.88 -0.95
CA VAL A 382 44.76 33.26 -0.34
C VAL A 382 45.04 34.09 0.95
N PRO A 383 44.22 35.02 1.54
CA PRO A 383 42.77 35.38 1.39
C PRO A 383 42.46 36.92 1.30
N SER A 384 41.23 37.34 1.72
CA SER A 384 40.88 38.51 2.58
C SER A 384 39.97 39.65 2.03
N PRO A 385 39.27 40.46 2.89
CA PRO A 385 37.80 40.64 2.74
C PRO A 385 37.26 42.10 2.92
N LEU A 386 35.96 42.23 3.24
CA LEU A 386 35.20 43.39 3.79
C LEU A 386 34.67 44.48 2.84
N ARG A 387 33.33 44.65 2.84
CA ARG A 387 32.70 45.94 3.21
C ARG A 387 31.21 45.82 3.58
N GLN A 388 30.84 46.33 4.75
CA GLN A 388 29.48 46.82 5.06
C GLN A 388 29.41 48.33 4.73
N VAL A 389 28.23 48.83 4.35
CA VAL A 389 27.72 50.15 4.78
C VAL A 389 26.18 50.06 4.89
N SER A 390 25.61 50.78 5.84
CA SER A 390 24.16 51.07 6.02
C SER A 390 23.64 52.02 4.93
N SER A 391 22.45 52.65 4.93
CA SER A 391 21.35 52.89 5.89
C SER A 391 20.18 53.54 5.11
N GLY A 392 18.94 53.49 5.60
CA GLY A 392 17.87 54.35 5.07
C GLY A 392 16.45 53.93 5.46
N GLN A 393 15.91 54.54 6.52
CA GLN A 393 14.46 54.64 6.74
C GLN A 393 13.97 55.98 6.15
N ASP A 394 12.71 56.02 5.73
CA ASP A 394 11.72 57.11 5.93
C ASP A 394 10.75 57.27 4.74
N ALA A 395 9.53 56.72 4.91
CA ALA A 395 8.24 57.18 4.35
C ALA A 395 7.12 56.26 4.85
#